data_AF-Q2H231-F1
#
_entry.id   AF-Q2H231-F1
#
_cell.length_a   1.000
_cell.length_b   1.000
_cell.length_c   1.000
_cell.angle_alpha   90.00
_cell.angle_beta   90.00
_cell.angle_gamma   90.00
#
_symmetry.space_group_name_H-M   'P 1'
#
loop_
_entity.id
_entity.type
_entity.pdbx_description
1 polymer ?
#
loop_
_entity_poly.entity_id
_entity_poly.type
_entity_poly.pdbx_seq_one_letter_code
_entity_poly.pdbx_strand_id
1 'polypeptide(L)'
;MPSRIPNSPYPFPALARIPAPPGPQIPIDDSTKDYLRNVILELILSPEDERKVKVAASYVVSKIAVADFPHRWPALLPSVLGIMPTGTDAQLHGALRILQDLVEESLTDEQFFSVARDIIKACYDVALNENRKETHRSLAVLVFRSCFDLMDIVREDHKKEVKTFAEQVLSGWLPFLEQAIKTPLPPLVDDNGSQPDNWYGPIALKDQAVETLIKIRTVFPSLLLPQILALFTATWEELSRLMPPHQSLFINSDAQSRTGRYRRSPFLHSIFLVLGRLRLS
;
A
#
# COMPACT_ATOMS: atom_id res chain seq x y z
N MET A 1 50.90 18.19 36.02
CA MET A 1 50.41 19.57 35.86
C MET A 1 49.71 19.69 34.52
N PRO A 2 48.46 20.17 34.45
CA PRO A 2 47.69 20.22 33.22
C PRO A 2 47.99 21.50 32.44
N SER A 3 48.53 21.37 31.23
CA SER A 3 48.68 22.47 30.27
C SER A 3 47.37 22.67 29.52
N ARG A 4 46.73 23.82 29.79
CA ARG A 4 45.51 24.32 29.14
C ARG A 4 45.72 24.45 27.63
N ILE A 5 44.83 23.84 26.85
CA ILE A 5 44.62 24.20 25.44
C ILE A 5 43.70 25.43 25.43
N PRO A 6 44.06 26.55 24.78
CA PRO A 6 43.17 27.70 24.66
C PRO A 6 42.04 27.39 23.66
N ASN A 7 40.80 27.67 24.08
CA ASN A 7 39.63 27.65 23.21
C ASN A 7 39.83 28.65 22.04
N SER A 8 39.85 28.13 20.81
CA SER A 8 39.77 28.94 19.60
C SER A 8 38.36 29.55 19.46
N PRO A 9 38.20 30.85 19.19
CA PRO A 9 36.90 31.51 19.10
C PRO A 9 36.26 31.48 17.70
N TYR A 10 36.77 30.68 16.76
CA TYR A 10 36.26 30.69 15.39
C TYR A 10 35.38 29.47 15.11
N PRO A 11 34.07 29.65 14.85
CA PRO A 11 33.23 28.57 14.32
C PRO A 11 33.67 28.29 12.87
N PHE A 12 33.98 27.02 12.58
CA PHE A 12 34.14 26.57 11.19
C PHE A 12 32.83 26.84 10.43
N PRO A 13 32.85 27.56 9.29
CA PRO A 13 31.65 27.72 8.50
C PRO A 13 31.27 26.36 7.92
N ALA A 14 30.05 25.93 8.20
CA ALA A 14 29.46 24.76 7.56
C ALA A 14 29.53 24.95 6.04
N LEU A 15 30.27 24.08 5.35
CA LEU A 15 30.29 24.04 3.90
C LEU A 15 28.87 23.72 3.43
N ALA A 16 28.13 24.76 3.03
CA ALA A 16 26.87 24.61 2.34
C ALA A 16 27.14 23.71 1.13
N ARG A 17 26.52 22.52 1.13
CA ARG A 17 26.60 21.56 0.04
C ARG A 17 25.91 22.22 -1.16
N ILE A 18 26.68 22.86 -2.02
CA ILE A 18 26.18 23.43 -3.27
C ILE A 18 25.54 22.27 -4.04
N PRO A 19 24.25 22.32 -4.41
CA PRO A 19 23.65 21.30 -5.24
C PRO A 19 24.43 21.25 -6.56
N ALA A 20 24.90 20.06 -6.94
CA ALA A 20 25.62 19.88 -8.19
C ALA A 20 24.78 20.42 -9.36
N PRO A 21 25.39 21.15 -10.31
CA PRO A 21 24.65 21.65 -11.47
C PRO A 21 23.99 20.46 -12.18
N PRO A 22 22.75 20.63 -12.69
CA PRO A 22 22.10 19.58 -13.46
C PRO A 22 23.03 19.17 -14.61
N GLY A 23 23.32 17.87 -14.70
CA GLY A 23 24.14 17.32 -15.78
C GLY A 23 23.56 17.66 -17.16
N PRO A 24 24.35 17.49 -18.24
CA PRO A 24 23.90 17.81 -19.59
C PRO A 24 22.57 17.10 -19.90
N GLN A 25 21.53 17.89 -20.21
CA GLN A 25 20.24 17.36 -20.65
C GLN A 25 20.42 16.84 -22.08
N ILE A 26 20.40 15.53 -22.26
CA ILE A 26 20.41 14.90 -23.58
C ILE A 26 18.96 14.93 -24.07
N PRO A 27 18.61 15.75 -25.08
CA PRO A 27 17.26 15.80 -25.60
C PRO A 27 16.94 14.46 -26.27
N ILE A 28 15.93 13.77 -25.76
CA ILE A 28 15.37 12.56 -26.36
C ILE A 28 14.20 13.01 -27.24
N ASP A 29 14.15 12.51 -28.47
CA ASP A 29 13.06 12.78 -29.41
C ASP A 29 11.71 12.29 -28.87
N ASP A 30 10.63 13.03 -29.14
CA ASP A 30 9.31 12.70 -28.59
C ASP A 30 8.76 11.37 -29.13
N SER A 31 9.04 11.01 -30.38
CA SER A 31 8.68 9.69 -30.92
C SER A 31 9.37 8.54 -30.18
N THR A 32 10.61 8.77 -29.73
CA THR A 32 11.36 7.78 -28.95
C THR A 32 10.76 7.65 -27.55
N LYS A 33 10.32 8.76 -26.94
CA LYS A 33 9.64 8.72 -25.64
C LYS A 33 8.32 7.96 -25.73
N ASP A 34 7.51 8.22 -26.75
CA ASP A 34 6.24 7.52 -26.97
C ASP A 34 6.44 6.02 -27.18
N TYR A 35 7.43 5.65 -28.00
CA TYR A 35 7.81 4.26 -28.20
C TYR A 35 8.20 3.59 -26.87
N LEU A 36 9.08 4.21 -26.09
CA LEU A 36 9.53 3.67 -24.81
C LEU A 36 8.39 3.52 -23.80
N ARG A 37 7.51 4.52 -23.70
CA ARG A 37 6.31 4.47 -22.85
C ARG A 37 5.46 3.24 -23.17
N ASN A 38 5.16 3.02 -24.45
CA ASN A 38 4.34 1.88 -24.89
C ASN A 38 5.03 0.54 -24.62
N VAL A 39 6.31 0.40 -24.98
CA VAL A 39 7.07 -0.86 -24.79
C VAL A 39 7.17 -1.24 -23.32
N ILE A 40 7.45 -0.29 -22.43
CA ILE A 40 7.60 -0.57 -21.01
C ILE A 40 6.24 -0.89 -20.39
N LEU A 41 5.17 -0.20 -20.81
CA LEU A 41 3.82 -0.49 -20.35
C LEU A 41 3.36 -1.89 -20.80
N GLU A 42 3.61 -2.26 -22.05
CA GLU A 42 3.36 -3.61 -22.57
C GLU A 42 4.15 -4.67 -21.79
N LEU A 43 5.39 -4.39 -21.41
CA LEU A 43 6.20 -5.31 -20.62
C LEU A 43 5.60 -5.59 -19.23
N ILE A 44 5.04 -4.58 -18.57
CA ILE A 44 4.38 -4.74 -17.26
C ILE A 44 3.03 -5.45 -17.40
N LEU A 45 2.28 -5.10 -18.45
CA LEU A 45 0.96 -5.65 -18.75
C LEU A 45 1.04 -6.95 -19.59
N SER A 46 2.23 -7.50 -19.78
CA SER A 46 2.44 -8.79 -20.43
C SER A 46 1.95 -9.94 -19.53
N PRO A 47 1.42 -11.05 -20.08
CA PRO A 47 1.12 -12.25 -19.31
C PRO A 47 2.37 -12.97 -18.79
N GLU A 48 3.57 -12.65 -19.29
CA GLU A 48 4.82 -13.27 -18.83
C GLU A 48 5.10 -12.93 -17.35
N ASP A 49 5.51 -13.93 -16.57
CA ASP A 49 5.68 -13.80 -15.11
C ASP A 49 7.16 -13.78 -14.69
N GLU A 50 7.95 -12.88 -15.28
CA GLU A 50 9.29 -12.57 -14.78
C GLU A 50 9.21 -11.42 -13.77
N ARG A 51 9.03 -11.78 -12.50
CA ARG A 51 8.78 -10.83 -11.40
C ARG A 51 9.84 -9.73 -11.30
N LYS A 52 11.13 -10.03 -11.53
CA LYS A 52 12.21 -9.02 -11.43
C LYS A 52 12.10 -7.97 -12.53
N VAL A 53 11.80 -8.43 -13.75
CA VAL A 53 11.61 -7.53 -14.91
C VAL A 53 10.39 -6.66 -14.67
N LYS A 54 9.27 -7.23 -14.20
CA LYS A 54 8.06 -6.46 -13.89
C LYS A 54 8.26 -5.43 -12.81
N VAL A 55 8.96 -5.76 -11.72
CA VAL A 55 9.27 -4.80 -10.66
C VAL A 55 10.13 -3.65 -11.18
N ALA A 56 11.17 -3.96 -11.97
CA ALA A 56 12.03 -2.93 -12.57
C ALA A 56 11.26 -2.06 -13.57
N ALA A 57 10.42 -2.67 -14.41
CA ALA A 57 9.60 -1.96 -15.38
C ALA A 57 8.56 -1.07 -14.69
N SER A 58 7.86 -1.57 -13.66
CA SER A 58 6.94 -0.76 -12.85
C SER A 58 7.64 0.46 -12.27
N TYR A 59 8.82 0.30 -11.69
CA TYR A 59 9.60 1.43 -11.17
C TYR A 59 9.91 2.47 -12.25
N VAL A 60 10.31 2.04 -13.45
CA VAL A 60 10.57 2.94 -14.58
C VAL A 60 9.31 3.67 -15.01
N VAL A 61 8.17 2.98 -15.14
CA VAL A 61 6.89 3.62 -15.47
C VAL A 61 6.51 4.65 -14.44
N SER A 62 6.67 4.36 -13.16
CA SER A 62 6.36 5.31 -12.08
C SER A 62 7.20 6.58 -12.19
N LYS A 63 8.50 6.47 -12.50
CA LYS A 63 9.36 7.65 -12.70
C LYS A 63 9.03 8.44 -13.96
N ILE A 64 8.57 7.79 -15.02
CA ILE A 64 8.08 8.49 -16.21
C ILE A 64 6.74 9.17 -15.91
N ALA A 65 5.83 8.48 -15.21
CA ALA A 65 4.49 8.96 -14.88
C ALA A 65 4.53 10.25 -14.06
N VAL A 66 5.45 10.38 -13.09
CA VAL A 66 5.65 11.62 -12.31
C VAL A 66 5.87 12.85 -13.20
N ALA A 67 6.52 12.69 -14.36
CA ALA A 67 6.83 13.80 -15.26
C ALA A 67 5.81 13.98 -16.40
N ASP A 68 5.21 12.88 -16.87
CA ASP A 68 4.45 12.85 -18.11
C ASP A 68 2.94 12.63 -17.91
N PHE A 69 2.50 12.12 -16.75
CA PHE A 69 1.09 11.96 -16.46
C PHE A 69 0.49 13.29 -15.95
N PRO A 70 -0.76 13.66 -16.33
CA PRO A 70 -1.65 12.99 -17.28
C PRO A 70 -1.48 13.47 -18.73
N HIS A 71 -0.87 14.64 -18.96
CA HIS A 71 -0.97 15.34 -20.26
C HIS A 71 -0.16 14.69 -21.39
N ARG A 72 1.04 14.19 -21.09
CA ARG A 72 1.94 13.57 -22.09
C ARG A 72 1.76 12.06 -22.19
N TRP A 73 1.09 11.45 -21.21
CA TRP A 73 0.76 10.03 -21.21
C TRP A 73 -0.69 9.74 -20.78
N PRO A 74 -1.70 10.25 -21.50
CA PRO A 74 -3.10 10.14 -21.11
C PRO A 74 -3.63 8.70 -21.16
N ALA A 75 -3.03 7.84 -21.97
CA ALA A 75 -3.44 6.44 -22.12
C ALA A 75 -3.04 5.55 -20.92
N LEU A 76 -2.12 5.99 -20.05
CA LEU A 76 -1.58 5.16 -18.97
C LEU A 76 -2.68 4.60 -18.05
N LEU A 77 -3.50 5.48 -17.48
CA LEU A 77 -4.54 5.06 -16.53
C LEU A 77 -5.64 4.21 -17.21
N PRO A 78 -6.19 4.58 -18.39
CA PRO A 78 -7.12 3.72 -19.11
C PRO A 78 -6.57 2.32 -19.43
N SER A 79 -5.32 2.20 -19.87
CA SER A 79 -4.68 0.92 -20.15
C SER A 79 -4.55 0.04 -18.90
N VAL A 80 -4.19 0.64 -17.77
CA VAL A 80 -4.07 -0.07 -16.50
C VAL A 80 -5.43 -0.52 -15.96
N LEU A 81 -6.42 0.38 -15.96
CA LEU A 81 -7.78 0.08 -15.50
C LEU A 81 -8.47 -0.98 -16.38
N GLY A 82 -8.23 -0.97 -17.70
CA GLY A 82 -8.79 -1.95 -18.63
C GLY A 82 -8.36 -3.39 -18.38
N ILE A 83 -7.17 -3.59 -17.78
CA ILE A 83 -6.64 -4.92 -17.43
C ILE A 83 -7.22 -5.47 -16.13
N MET A 84 -7.66 -4.61 -15.20
CA MET A 84 -8.05 -5.04 -13.86
C MET A 84 -9.17 -6.09 -13.79
N PRO A 85 -10.25 -6.01 -14.62
CA PRO A 85 -11.34 -6.97 -14.54
C PRO A 85 -10.93 -8.38 -15.00
N THR A 86 -10.22 -8.50 -16.12
CA THR A 86 -10.01 -9.76 -16.85
C THR A 86 -8.56 -10.21 -16.97
N GLY A 87 -7.60 -9.37 -16.57
CA GLY A 87 -6.17 -9.67 -16.70
C GLY A 87 -5.76 -10.92 -15.92
N THR A 88 -4.72 -11.61 -16.39
CA THR A 88 -4.07 -12.71 -15.65
C THR A 88 -3.47 -12.19 -14.34
N ASP A 89 -3.11 -13.10 -13.42
CA ASP A 89 -2.46 -12.73 -12.16
C ASP A 89 -1.22 -11.85 -12.35
N ALA A 90 -0.37 -12.20 -13.32
CA ALA A 90 0.86 -11.48 -13.59
C ALA A 90 0.58 -10.07 -14.14
N GLN A 91 -0.47 -9.91 -14.95
CA GLN A 91 -0.89 -8.61 -15.49
C GLN A 91 -1.53 -7.73 -14.40
N LEU A 92 -2.40 -8.34 -13.59
CA LEU A 92 -3.06 -7.66 -12.48
C LEU A 92 -2.05 -7.16 -11.45
N HIS A 93 -1.01 -7.94 -11.14
CA HIS A 93 0.05 -7.51 -10.25
C HIS A 93 0.73 -6.23 -10.74
N GLY A 94 1.12 -6.22 -12.02
CA GLY A 94 1.76 -5.06 -12.65
C GLY A 94 0.85 -3.83 -12.66
N ALA A 95 -0.42 -4.03 -13.03
CA ALA A 95 -1.43 -2.97 -13.04
C ALA A 95 -1.61 -2.33 -11.66
N LEU A 96 -1.79 -3.14 -10.61
CA LEU A 96 -1.95 -2.65 -9.24
C LEU A 96 -0.70 -1.94 -8.71
N ARG A 97 0.51 -2.37 -9.13
CA ARG A 97 1.76 -1.68 -8.79
C ARG A 97 1.85 -0.29 -9.41
N ILE A 98 1.50 -0.18 -10.69
CA ILE A 98 1.44 1.14 -11.35
C ILE A 98 0.41 2.02 -10.66
N LEU A 99 -0.78 1.52 -10.32
CA LEU A 99 -1.80 2.32 -9.62
C LEU A 99 -1.33 2.78 -8.24
N GLN A 100 -0.64 1.93 -7.49
CA GLN A 100 -0.07 2.31 -6.21
C GLN A 100 0.84 3.52 -6.37
N ASP A 101 1.83 3.42 -7.26
CA ASP A 101 2.82 4.48 -7.45
C ASP A 101 2.19 5.74 -8.07
N LEU A 102 1.16 5.58 -8.91
CA LEU A 102 0.42 6.70 -9.48
C LEU A 102 -0.26 7.52 -8.37
N VAL A 103 -0.93 6.84 -7.44
CA VAL A 103 -1.62 7.47 -6.30
C VAL A 103 -0.63 8.04 -5.28
N GLU A 104 0.52 7.39 -5.06
CA GLU A 104 1.50 7.84 -4.06
C GLU A 104 2.41 8.96 -4.56
N GLU A 105 2.82 8.95 -5.83
CA GLU A 105 3.88 9.87 -6.32
C GLU A 105 3.46 10.75 -7.51
N SER A 106 2.46 10.36 -8.31
CA SER A 106 2.22 10.99 -9.63
C SER A 106 1.00 11.90 -9.69
N LEU A 107 -0.07 11.59 -8.94
CA LEU A 107 -1.28 12.39 -8.94
C LEU A 107 -1.11 13.67 -8.12
N THR A 108 -1.50 14.79 -8.72
CA THR A 108 -1.71 16.03 -7.96
C THR A 108 -3.05 15.99 -7.23
N ASP A 109 -3.19 16.86 -6.24
CA ASP A 109 -4.45 17.17 -5.55
C ASP A 109 -5.60 17.50 -6.51
N GLU A 110 -5.35 18.37 -7.49
CA GLU A 110 -6.36 18.78 -8.47
C GLU A 110 -6.80 17.61 -9.37
N GLN A 111 -5.86 16.74 -9.74
CA GLN A 111 -6.14 15.60 -10.63
C GLN A 111 -6.86 14.48 -9.91
N PHE A 112 -6.58 14.28 -8.62
CA PHE A 112 -7.08 13.17 -7.82
C PHE A 112 -8.61 13.00 -7.95
N PHE A 113 -9.39 14.06 -7.81
CA PHE A 113 -10.86 13.95 -7.86
C PHE A 113 -11.41 13.43 -9.19
N SER A 114 -10.71 13.71 -10.29
CA SER A 114 -11.15 13.29 -11.63
C SER A 114 -10.94 11.78 -11.86
N VAL A 115 -9.97 11.17 -11.19
CA VAL A 115 -9.58 9.76 -11.41
C VAL A 115 -9.85 8.85 -10.21
N ALA A 116 -10.00 9.40 -9.00
CA ALA A 116 -10.10 8.63 -7.76
C ALA A 116 -11.29 7.67 -7.77
N ARG A 117 -12.43 8.08 -8.33
CA ARG A 117 -13.63 7.23 -8.43
C ARG A 117 -13.35 5.95 -9.22
N ASP A 118 -12.68 6.07 -10.35
CA ASP A 118 -12.39 4.95 -11.23
C ASP A 118 -11.33 4.02 -10.64
N ILE A 119 -10.26 4.59 -10.04
CA ILE A 119 -9.21 3.83 -9.35
C ILE A 119 -9.80 3.04 -8.17
N ILE A 120 -10.55 3.71 -7.29
CA ILE A 120 -11.13 3.09 -6.10
C ILE A 120 -12.15 2.03 -6.49
N LYS A 121 -12.98 2.27 -7.50
CA LYS A 121 -13.94 1.29 -8.00
C LYS A 121 -13.23 0.04 -8.54
N ALA A 122 -12.23 0.21 -9.40
CA ALA A 122 -11.50 -0.93 -9.95
C ALA A 122 -10.79 -1.73 -8.84
N CYS A 123 -10.20 -1.05 -7.84
CA CYS A 123 -9.61 -1.72 -6.67
C CYS A 123 -10.66 -2.47 -5.85
N TYR A 124 -11.85 -1.90 -5.68
CA TYR A 124 -12.94 -2.54 -4.96
C TYR A 124 -13.42 -3.82 -5.65
N ASP A 125 -13.59 -3.78 -6.97
CA ASP A 125 -14.00 -4.94 -7.77
C ASP A 125 -12.97 -6.07 -7.68
N VAL A 126 -11.67 -5.74 -7.65
CA VAL A 126 -10.60 -6.73 -7.43
C VAL A 126 -10.60 -7.27 -6.00
N ALA A 127 -10.80 -6.42 -5.00
CA ALA A 127 -10.82 -6.82 -3.60
C ALA A 127 -12.00 -7.74 -3.27
N LEU A 128 -13.16 -7.52 -3.88
CA LEU A 128 -14.36 -8.36 -3.73
C LEU A 128 -14.27 -9.70 -4.46
N ASN A 129 -13.46 -9.82 -5.50
CA ASN A 129 -13.41 -11.04 -6.30
C ASN A 129 -12.65 -12.16 -5.57
N GLU A 130 -13.39 -13.08 -4.95
CA GLU A 130 -12.84 -14.23 -4.21
C GLU A 130 -12.09 -15.23 -5.10
N ASN A 131 -12.25 -15.17 -6.43
CA ASN A 131 -11.46 -15.99 -7.36
C ASN A 131 -10.05 -15.45 -7.60
N ARG A 132 -9.74 -14.23 -7.13
CA ARG A 132 -8.40 -13.64 -7.21
C ARG A 132 -7.58 -14.05 -6.00
N LYS A 133 -6.28 -14.28 -6.20
CA LYS A 133 -5.32 -14.51 -5.11
C LYS A 133 -5.44 -13.42 -4.05
N GLU A 134 -5.39 -13.80 -2.78
CA GLU A 134 -5.50 -12.90 -1.64
C GLU A 134 -4.39 -11.84 -1.63
N THR A 135 -3.22 -12.15 -2.19
CA THR A 135 -2.13 -11.18 -2.38
C THR A 135 -2.50 -10.03 -3.32
N HIS A 136 -3.28 -10.29 -4.38
CA HIS A 136 -3.76 -9.24 -5.29
C HIS A 136 -4.88 -8.44 -4.65
N ARG A 137 -5.79 -9.11 -3.94
CA ARG A 137 -6.85 -8.45 -3.15
C ARG A 137 -6.24 -7.53 -2.09
N SER A 138 -5.21 -7.99 -1.39
CA SER A 138 -4.43 -7.21 -0.42
C SER A 138 -3.76 -5.99 -1.06
N LEU A 139 -3.17 -6.15 -2.24
CA LEU A 139 -2.58 -5.03 -2.98
C LEU A 139 -3.63 -4.00 -3.44
N ALA A 140 -4.82 -4.43 -3.83
CA ALA A 140 -5.93 -3.51 -4.14
C ALA A 140 -6.39 -2.70 -2.92
N VAL A 141 -6.45 -3.33 -1.73
CA VAL A 141 -6.70 -2.63 -0.45
C VAL A 141 -5.59 -1.61 -0.17
N LEU A 142 -4.33 -1.94 -0.46
CA LEU A 142 -3.21 -1.01 -0.29
C LEU A 142 -3.35 0.23 -1.18
N VAL A 143 -3.67 0.06 -2.48
CA VAL A 143 -3.92 1.21 -3.38
C VAL A 143 -5.06 2.08 -2.86
N PHE A 144 -6.16 1.46 -2.44
CA PHE A 144 -7.30 2.17 -1.82
C PHE A 144 -6.87 2.96 -0.57
N ARG A 145 -6.04 2.37 0.29
CA ARG A 145 -5.50 3.03 1.48
C ARG A 145 -4.66 4.24 1.10
N SER A 146 -3.78 4.13 0.10
CA SER A 146 -2.92 5.23 -0.36
C SER A 146 -3.72 6.43 -0.88
N CYS A 147 -4.94 6.21 -1.40
CA CYS A 147 -5.83 7.32 -1.77
C CYS A 147 -6.20 8.23 -0.59
N PHE A 148 -6.13 7.76 0.66
CA PHE A 148 -6.42 8.58 1.83
C PHE A 148 -5.32 9.59 2.15
N ASP A 149 -4.08 9.39 1.68
CA ASP A 149 -3.02 10.39 1.82
C ASP A 149 -3.36 11.63 0.98
N LEU A 150 -3.75 11.43 -0.29
CA LEU A 150 -4.21 12.53 -1.15
C LEU A 150 -5.51 13.16 -0.63
N MET A 151 -6.48 12.36 -0.16
CA MET A 151 -7.70 12.90 0.46
C MET A 151 -7.41 13.79 1.67
N ASP A 152 -6.39 13.46 2.48
CA ASP A 152 -6.01 14.26 3.64
C ASP A 152 -5.32 15.57 3.26
N ILE A 153 -4.63 15.62 2.11
CA ILE A 153 -4.06 16.85 1.57
C ILE A 153 -5.17 17.79 1.08
N VAL A 154 -6.12 17.28 0.28
CA VAL A 154 -7.14 18.11 -0.38
C VAL A 154 -8.33 18.50 0.51
N ARG A 155 -8.47 17.89 1.68
CA ARG A 155 -9.60 18.16 2.59
C ARG A 155 -9.61 19.57 3.16
N GLU A 156 -8.46 20.24 3.22
CA GLU A 156 -8.34 21.58 3.79
C GLU A 156 -9.10 22.58 2.91
N ASP A 157 -8.97 22.44 1.59
CA ASP A 157 -9.63 23.30 0.61
C ASP A 157 -11.04 22.81 0.22
N HIS A 158 -11.28 21.48 0.25
CA HIS A 158 -12.52 20.86 -0.25
C HIS A 158 -13.27 20.01 0.78
N LYS A 159 -13.25 20.40 2.06
CA LYS A 159 -13.74 19.59 3.20
C LYS A 159 -15.09 18.89 3.02
N LYS A 160 -16.09 19.60 2.47
CA LYS A 160 -17.44 19.04 2.30
C LYS A 160 -17.47 17.98 1.20
N GLU A 161 -16.85 18.26 0.06
CA GLU A 161 -16.81 17.37 -1.09
C GLU A 161 -16.02 16.09 -0.77
N VAL A 162 -14.85 16.23 -0.15
CA VAL A 162 -14.02 15.12 0.30
C VAL A 162 -14.77 14.23 1.30
N LYS A 163 -15.47 14.84 2.26
CA LYS A 163 -16.25 14.08 3.24
C LYS A 163 -17.38 13.29 2.57
N THR A 164 -18.16 13.92 1.69
CA THR A 164 -19.24 13.23 0.96
C THR A 164 -18.69 12.12 0.06
N PHE A 165 -17.56 12.35 -0.60
CA PHE A 165 -16.89 11.32 -1.38
C PHE A 165 -16.43 10.14 -0.52
N ALA A 166 -15.78 10.41 0.62
CA ALA A 166 -15.35 9.39 1.56
C ALA A 166 -16.53 8.60 2.13
N GLU A 167 -17.65 9.26 2.49
CA GLU A 167 -18.88 8.59 2.94
C GLU A 167 -19.43 7.62 1.90
N GLN A 168 -19.48 8.03 0.62
CA GLN A 168 -19.94 7.18 -0.48
C GLN A 168 -19.05 5.95 -0.63
N VAL A 169 -17.74 6.15 -0.67
CA VAL A 169 -16.77 5.07 -0.85
C VAL A 169 -16.79 4.10 0.34
N LEU A 170 -16.77 4.63 1.56
CA LEU A 170 -16.70 3.82 2.79
C LEU A 170 -17.96 2.97 3.02
N SER A 171 -19.10 3.33 2.43
CA SER A 171 -20.33 2.54 2.54
C SER A 171 -20.16 1.09 2.06
N GLY A 172 -19.35 0.85 1.03
CA GLY A 172 -19.02 -0.50 0.53
C GLY A 172 -17.75 -1.08 1.14
N TRP A 173 -16.72 -0.24 1.35
CA TRP A 173 -15.43 -0.71 1.84
C TRP A 173 -15.44 -1.13 3.31
N LEU A 174 -16.19 -0.45 4.20
CA LEU A 174 -16.20 -0.81 5.62
C LEU A 174 -16.75 -2.23 5.89
N PRO A 175 -17.90 -2.64 5.30
CA PRO A 175 -18.35 -4.03 5.40
C PRO A 175 -17.33 -5.04 4.88
N PHE A 176 -16.67 -4.75 3.76
CA PHE A 176 -15.63 -5.61 3.20
C PHE A 176 -14.42 -5.75 4.15
N LEU A 177 -13.94 -4.64 4.71
CA LEU A 177 -12.81 -4.64 5.66
C LEU A 177 -13.15 -5.43 6.93
N GLU A 178 -14.37 -5.26 7.45
CA GLU A 178 -14.87 -6.03 8.59
C GLU A 178 -14.92 -7.53 8.26
N GLN A 179 -15.46 -7.90 7.08
CA GLN A 179 -15.53 -9.29 6.63
C GLN A 179 -14.13 -9.90 6.49
N ALA A 180 -13.18 -9.19 5.86
CA ALA A 180 -11.80 -9.65 5.70
C ALA A 180 -11.11 -9.94 7.03
N ILE A 181 -11.36 -9.11 8.05
CA ILE A 181 -10.85 -9.33 9.41
C ILE A 181 -11.50 -10.58 10.05
N LYS A 182 -12.80 -10.79 9.84
CA LYS A 182 -13.56 -11.92 10.42
C LYS A 182 -13.27 -13.28 9.77
N THR A 183 -12.85 -13.32 8.50
CA THR A 183 -12.62 -14.59 7.78
C THR A 183 -11.53 -15.41 8.49
N PRO A 184 -11.80 -16.63 8.99
CA PRO A 184 -10.78 -17.40 9.71
C PRO A 184 -9.63 -17.80 8.79
N LEU A 185 -8.42 -17.92 9.35
CA LEU A 185 -7.30 -18.53 8.63
C LEU A 185 -7.58 -20.02 8.32
N PRO A 186 -7.02 -20.57 7.22
CA PRO A 186 -7.08 -21.99 6.95
C PRO A 186 -6.59 -22.82 8.15
N PRO A 187 -7.19 -23.99 8.44
CA PRO A 187 -6.75 -24.81 9.55
C PRO A 187 -5.28 -25.24 9.39
N LEU A 188 -4.57 -25.35 10.51
CA LEU A 188 -3.21 -25.88 10.52
C LEU A 188 -3.28 -27.38 10.26
N VAL A 189 -2.79 -27.83 9.09
CA VAL A 189 -2.81 -29.25 8.71
C VAL A 189 -1.49 -29.95 9.10
N ASP A 190 -0.35 -29.24 9.01
CA ASP A 190 0.98 -29.75 9.33
C ASP A 190 1.68 -28.86 10.36
N ASP A 191 2.08 -29.43 11.50
CA ASP A 191 2.88 -28.75 12.53
C ASP A 191 4.38 -29.00 12.29
N ASN A 192 4.90 -28.42 11.21
CA ASN A 192 6.32 -28.52 10.86
C ASN A 192 7.19 -27.45 11.55
N GLY A 193 6.65 -26.73 12.55
CA GLY A 193 7.34 -25.63 13.22
C GLY A 193 7.55 -24.38 12.34
N SER A 194 6.91 -24.31 11.17
CA SER A 194 6.93 -23.16 10.25
C SER A 194 5.52 -22.71 9.90
N GLN A 195 5.33 -21.41 9.63
CA GLN A 195 4.03 -20.90 9.18
C GLN A 195 3.63 -21.54 7.84
N PRO A 196 2.39 -22.03 7.70
CA PRO A 196 1.89 -22.57 6.43
C PRO A 196 1.93 -21.56 5.29
N ASP A 197 2.33 -22.00 4.10
CA ASP A 197 2.39 -21.14 2.91
C ASP A 197 1.00 -20.57 2.54
N ASN A 198 -0.06 -21.35 2.74
CA ASN A 198 -1.43 -20.95 2.48
C ASN A 198 -1.95 -19.86 3.46
N TRP A 199 -1.20 -19.51 4.50
CA TRP A 199 -1.56 -18.41 5.41
C TRP A 199 -1.06 -17.05 4.92
N TYR A 200 -0.03 -16.98 4.07
CA TYR A 200 0.57 -15.71 3.67
C TYR A 200 -0.43 -14.76 3.01
N GLY A 201 -1.25 -15.26 2.08
CA GLY A 201 -2.28 -14.48 1.39
C GLY A 201 -3.35 -13.92 2.35
N PRO A 202 -4.07 -14.79 3.08
CA PRO A 202 -5.08 -14.36 4.06
C PRO A 202 -4.55 -13.41 5.12
N ILE A 203 -3.34 -13.66 5.65
CA ILE A 203 -2.69 -12.76 6.61
C ILE A 203 -2.41 -11.40 5.98
N ALA A 204 -1.85 -11.35 4.76
CA ALA A 204 -1.58 -10.10 4.07
C ALA A 204 -2.85 -9.27 3.80
N LEU A 205 -3.97 -9.93 3.49
CA LEU A 205 -5.25 -9.25 3.29
C LEU A 205 -5.79 -8.66 4.60
N LYS A 206 -5.76 -9.44 5.68
CA LYS A 206 -6.17 -8.98 7.02
C LYS A 206 -5.30 -7.83 7.51
N ASP A 207 -3.98 -7.94 7.35
CA ASP A 207 -3.02 -6.91 7.74
C ASP A 207 -3.33 -5.59 7.03
N GLN A 208 -3.53 -5.65 5.71
CA GLN A 208 -3.89 -4.46 4.95
C GLN A 208 -5.27 -3.91 5.31
N ALA A 209 -6.25 -4.76 5.63
CA ALA A 209 -7.56 -4.29 6.07
C ALA A 209 -7.44 -3.49 7.38
N VAL A 210 -6.68 -4.02 8.33
CA VAL A 210 -6.39 -3.41 9.63
C VAL A 210 -5.66 -2.08 9.47
N GLU A 211 -4.57 -2.03 8.68
CA GLU A 211 -3.82 -0.80 8.38
C GLU A 211 -4.69 0.26 7.68
N THR A 212 -5.62 -0.17 6.83
CA THR A 212 -6.56 0.71 6.15
C THR A 212 -7.55 1.34 7.13
N LEU A 213 -8.08 0.56 8.09
CA LEU A 213 -8.93 1.10 9.15
C LEU A 213 -8.20 2.12 10.03
N ILE A 214 -6.91 1.91 10.33
CA ILE A 214 -6.08 2.90 11.04
C ILE A 214 -6.02 4.19 10.23
N LYS A 215 -5.71 4.10 8.93
CA LYS A 215 -5.59 5.26 8.06
C LYS A 215 -6.91 6.04 7.98
N ILE A 216 -8.03 5.33 7.80
CA ILE A 216 -9.37 5.95 7.80
C ILE A 216 -9.64 6.65 9.13
N ARG A 217 -9.27 6.05 10.27
CA ARG A 217 -9.42 6.68 11.60
C ARG A 217 -8.62 7.96 11.71
N THR A 218 -7.39 7.97 11.20
CA THR A 218 -6.51 9.14 11.23
C THR A 218 -7.07 10.29 10.40
N VAL A 219 -7.60 10.01 9.21
CA VAL A 219 -8.08 11.04 8.28
C VAL A 219 -9.54 11.42 8.58
N PHE A 220 -10.43 10.45 8.75
CA PHE A 220 -11.89 10.64 8.93
C PHE A 220 -12.43 9.92 10.17
N PRO A 221 -12.01 10.32 11.39
CA PRO A 221 -12.40 9.61 12.62
C PRO A 221 -13.92 9.52 12.83
N SER A 222 -14.65 10.57 12.44
CA SER A 222 -16.11 10.63 12.60
C SER A 222 -16.87 9.63 11.72
N LEU A 223 -16.29 9.18 10.60
CA LEU A 223 -16.93 8.22 9.70
C LEU A 223 -16.87 6.78 10.22
N LEU A 224 -15.94 6.48 11.14
CA LEU A 224 -15.83 5.15 11.76
C LEU A 224 -16.68 4.98 13.02
N LEU A 225 -17.13 6.08 13.64
CA LEU A 225 -17.87 6.04 14.90
C LEU A 225 -19.08 5.09 14.87
N PRO A 226 -19.90 5.02 13.80
CA PRO A 226 -21.06 4.12 13.78
C PRO A 226 -20.71 2.63 13.83
N GLN A 227 -19.52 2.25 13.37
CA GLN A 227 -19.09 0.85 13.23
C GLN A 227 -17.97 0.46 14.20
N ILE A 228 -17.51 1.39 15.04
CA ILE A 228 -16.31 1.20 15.87
C ILE A 228 -16.40 -0.01 16.79
N LEU A 229 -17.58 -0.28 17.37
CA LEU A 229 -17.79 -1.42 18.25
C LEU A 229 -17.73 -2.74 17.49
N ALA A 230 -18.34 -2.82 16.30
CA ALA A 230 -18.31 -4.01 15.46
C ALA A 230 -16.87 -4.33 15.02
N LEU A 231 -16.13 -3.31 14.58
CA LEU A 231 -14.72 -3.43 14.18
C LEU A 231 -13.82 -3.83 15.36
N PHE A 232 -14.07 -3.25 16.55
CA PHE A 232 -13.33 -3.62 17.76
C PHE A 232 -13.56 -5.08 18.12
N THR A 233 -14.82 -5.53 18.18
CA THR A 233 -15.18 -6.93 18.46
C THR A 233 -14.55 -7.87 17.44
N ALA A 234 -14.67 -7.57 16.14
CA ALA A 234 -14.07 -8.37 15.07
C ALA A 234 -12.55 -8.51 15.23
N THR A 235 -11.86 -7.41 15.51
CA THR A 235 -10.40 -7.39 15.69
C THR A 235 -9.99 -8.13 16.96
N TRP A 236 -10.76 -8.00 18.04
CA TRP A 236 -10.50 -8.64 19.32
C TRP A 236 -10.69 -10.17 19.28
N GLU A 237 -11.79 -10.61 18.68
CA GLU A 237 -12.06 -12.04 18.46
C GLU A 237 -10.96 -12.67 17.61
N GLU A 238 -10.52 -11.96 16.56
CA GLU A 238 -9.46 -12.45 15.69
C GLU A 238 -8.10 -12.50 16.42
N LEU A 239 -7.74 -11.48 17.21
CA LEU A 239 -6.55 -11.55 18.06
C LEU A 239 -6.60 -12.77 18.99
N SER A 240 -7.75 -12.98 19.64
CA SER A 240 -7.95 -14.09 20.56
C SER A 240 -7.78 -15.45 19.87
N ARG A 241 -8.25 -15.56 18.62
CA ARG A 241 -8.11 -16.75 17.77
C ARG A 241 -6.67 -17.01 17.33
N LEU A 242 -5.91 -15.96 17.02
CA LEU A 242 -4.54 -16.06 16.51
C LEU A 242 -3.49 -16.24 17.61
N MET A 243 -3.84 -15.96 18.86
CA MET A 243 -2.91 -16.05 19.98
C MET A 243 -2.38 -17.48 20.22
N PRO A 244 -3.21 -18.55 20.26
CA PRO A 244 -2.72 -19.92 20.39
C PRO A 244 -1.77 -20.38 19.26
N PRO A 245 -2.10 -20.24 17.96
CA PRO A 245 -1.20 -20.65 16.89
C PRO A 245 0.09 -19.82 16.87
N HIS A 246 0.03 -18.54 17.23
CA HIS A 246 1.24 -17.74 17.37
C HIS A 246 2.15 -18.23 18.49
N GLN A 247 1.60 -18.58 19.66
CA GLN A 247 2.37 -19.14 20.76
C GLN A 247 3.05 -20.45 20.34
N SER A 248 2.33 -21.34 19.66
CA SER A 248 2.89 -22.59 19.15
C SER A 248 4.03 -22.36 18.17
N LEU A 249 3.81 -21.52 17.15
CA LEU A 249 4.75 -21.34 16.04
C LEU A 249 5.97 -20.48 16.40
N PHE A 250 5.82 -19.44 17.23
CA PHE A 250 6.86 -18.42 17.41
C PHE A 250 7.42 -18.30 18.84
N ILE A 251 6.73 -18.85 19.85
CA ILE A 251 7.14 -18.76 21.25
C ILE A 251 7.63 -20.13 21.76
N ASN A 252 6.89 -21.19 21.47
CA ASN A 252 7.18 -22.54 21.98
C ASN A 252 8.08 -23.36 21.05
N SER A 253 8.11 -23.05 19.75
CA SER A 253 9.05 -23.69 18.83
C SER A 253 10.44 -23.07 18.98
N ASP A 254 11.48 -23.91 19.06
CA ASP A 254 12.91 -23.51 19.04
C ASP A 254 13.35 -22.87 17.70
N ALA A 255 12.41 -22.49 16.82
CA ALA A 255 12.68 -21.83 15.54
C ALA A 255 13.34 -20.45 15.69
N GLN A 256 13.33 -19.86 16.91
CA GLN A 256 14.12 -18.66 17.21
C GLN A 256 15.63 -18.85 17.01
N SER A 257 16.13 -20.09 16.95
CA SER A 257 17.57 -20.39 16.87
C SER A 257 18.16 -20.45 15.44
N ARG A 258 17.36 -20.50 14.36
CA ARG A 258 17.90 -20.74 13.00
C ARG A 258 17.74 -19.64 11.96
N THR A 259 16.99 -18.56 12.21
CA THR A 259 16.92 -17.45 11.25
C THR A 259 16.87 -16.09 11.93
N GLY A 260 18.02 -15.46 12.10
CA GLY A 260 18.18 -14.06 12.51
C GLY A 260 17.63 -13.02 11.51
N ARG A 261 16.56 -13.33 10.76
CA ARG A 261 15.92 -12.41 9.79
C ARG A 261 14.40 -12.46 9.70
N TYR A 262 13.71 -13.42 10.33
CA TYR A 262 12.25 -13.32 10.40
C TYR A 262 11.87 -12.38 11.54
N ARG A 263 11.73 -11.10 11.19
CA ARG A 263 11.06 -10.10 12.01
C ARG A 263 9.77 -10.70 12.55
N ARG A 264 9.50 -10.43 13.84
CA ARG A 264 8.19 -10.47 14.50
C ARG A 264 7.06 -10.43 13.48
N SER A 265 6.16 -11.41 13.48
CA SER A 265 5.00 -11.42 12.57
C SER A 265 4.39 -10.01 12.49
N PRO A 266 4.53 -9.31 11.34
CA PRO A 266 4.08 -7.92 11.20
C PRO A 266 2.62 -7.76 11.59
N PHE A 267 1.84 -8.81 11.32
CA PHE A 267 0.41 -8.86 11.51
C PHE A 267 -0.03 -8.75 12.97
N LEU A 268 0.62 -9.44 13.91
CA LEU A 268 0.27 -9.30 15.32
C LEU A 268 0.67 -7.92 15.85
N HIS A 269 1.80 -7.38 15.39
CA HIS A 269 2.17 -6.02 15.74
C HIS A 269 1.13 -5.00 15.26
N SER A 270 0.65 -5.13 14.02
CA SER A 270 -0.41 -4.28 13.47
C SER A 270 -1.74 -4.46 14.20
N ILE A 271 -2.15 -5.68 14.56
CA ILE A 271 -3.35 -5.90 15.39
C ILE A 271 -3.18 -5.28 16.79
N PHE A 272 -2.02 -5.44 17.44
CA PHE A 272 -1.74 -4.81 18.74
C PHE A 272 -1.76 -3.28 18.66
N LEU A 273 -1.24 -2.70 17.57
CA LEU A 273 -1.32 -1.26 17.31
C LEU A 273 -2.78 -0.80 17.13
N VAL A 274 -3.61 -1.58 16.43
CA VAL A 274 -5.03 -1.28 16.27
C VAL A 274 -5.78 -1.35 17.58
N LEU A 275 -5.60 -2.40 18.37
CA LEU A 275 -6.25 -2.51 19.67
C LEU A 275 -5.79 -1.41 20.64
N GLY A 276 -4.51 -1.05 20.61
CA GLY A 276 -3.99 0.10 21.37
C GLY A 276 -4.61 1.43 20.96
N ARG A 277 -4.84 1.65 19.66
CA ARG A 277 -5.43 2.89 19.13
C ARG A 277 -6.96 2.94 19.20
N LEU A 278 -7.64 1.79 19.16
CA LEU A 278 -9.09 1.69 19.36
C LEU A 278 -9.49 1.86 20.83
N ARG A 279 -8.62 1.45 21.78
CA ARG A 279 -8.86 1.55 23.23
C ARG A 279 -8.73 2.97 23.80
N LEU A 280 -8.09 3.90 23.08
CA LEU A 280 -7.91 5.31 23.52
C LEU A 280 -9.05 6.24 23.08
N SER A 281 -10.25 5.71 22.84
CA SER A 281 -11.49 6.46 22.59
C SER A 281 -12.39 6.42 23.81
#